data_AF-A0A7S2X9B1-F1
#
_entry.id   AF-A0A7S2X9B1-F1
#
_cell.length_a   1.000
_cell.length_b   1.000
_cell.length_c   1.000
_cell.angle_alpha   90.00
_cell.angle_beta   90.00
_cell.angle_gamma   90.00
#
_symmetry.space_group_name_H-M   'P 1'
#
loop_
_entity.id
_entity.type
_entity.pdbx_description
1 polymer ?
#
loop_
_entity_poly.entity_id
_entity_poly.type
_entity_poly.pdbx_seq_one_letter_code
_entity_poly.pdbx_strand_id
1 'polypeptide(L)'
;RASGYWNVGKGSTWEGGIREPAFAYWPGMIKPGTRSAEVVSSMDLLPTVSALLGVDLPDAVIDGRDMSPVLFDKGDSAHEFLFFYAGNQCHGPRFGGPRGPAAVRNGKYKAHFCTAPGLSGCDGCTMKYYDPPLLFNLEVDPSEAYPLTTNGTEPTDPEIKAVVNSIRKALDTEMDTFTFGSLVPPPPLPEEEYKGQYYFGVCCDRDKNCDCDGSPSTTPAPWAL
;
A
#
# COMPACT_ATOMS: atom_id res chain seq x y z
N ARG A 1 8.82 -16.84 8.13
CA ARG A 1 8.23 -15.86 7.19
C ARG A 1 9.20 -14.68 7.12
N ALA A 2 9.44 -14.08 5.94
CA ALA A 2 10.40 -12.98 5.81
C ALA A 2 9.98 -11.71 6.59
N SER A 3 8.67 -11.54 6.76
CA SER A 3 7.99 -10.48 7.51
C SER A 3 7.78 -10.83 8.98
N GLY A 4 8.65 -11.61 9.62
CA GLY A 4 8.49 -11.96 11.04
C GLY A 4 7.18 -12.71 11.34
N TYR A 5 6.36 -12.20 12.27
CA TYR A 5 5.09 -12.82 12.66
C TYR A 5 3.89 -12.37 11.82
N TRP A 6 4.04 -11.32 11.01
CA TRP A 6 2.99 -10.81 10.13
C TRP A 6 2.73 -11.76 8.96
N ASN A 7 1.52 -11.68 8.39
CA ASN A 7 1.13 -12.54 7.28
C ASN A 7 1.66 -12.02 5.94
N VAL A 8 2.07 -12.96 5.08
CA VAL A 8 2.52 -12.70 3.70
C VAL A 8 3.62 -11.62 3.66
N GLY A 9 3.73 -10.84 2.59
CA GLY A 9 4.90 -10.03 2.27
C GLY A 9 4.63 -9.12 1.09
N LYS A 10 5.72 -8.64 0.47
CA LYS A 10 5.71 -7.68 -0.64
C LYS A 10 4.62 -7.94 -1.67
N GLY A 11 3.89 -6.89 -2.02
CA GLY A 11 2.84 -6.88 -3.04
C GLY A 11 1.50 -7.49 -2.60
N SER A 12 1.35 -7.81 -1.31
CA SER A 12 0.07 -8.15 -0.73
C SER A 12 -0.42 -7.03 0.20
N THR A 13 -1.72 -6.99 0.48
CA THR A 13 -2.35 -6.08 1.44
C THR A 13 -2.41 -6.63 2.86
N TRP A 14 -1.87 -7.82 3.12
CA TRP A 14 -1.67 -8.36 4.47
C TRP A 14 -0.61 -7.53 5.22
N GLU A 15 -0.63 -7.55 6.56
CA GLU A 15 0.26 -6.73 7.39
C GLU A 15 1.73 -6.90 7.00
N GLY A 16 2.18 -8.10 6.62
CA GLY A 16 3.58 -8.31 6.23
C GLY A 16 3.97 -7.66 4.90
N GLY A 17 3.01 -7.22 4.09
CA GLY A 17 3.23 -6.51 2.83
C GLY A 17 3.06 -4.99 2.91
N ILE A 18 2.45 -4.48 3.99
CA ILE A 18 2.12 -3.04 4.15
C ILE A 18 2.69 -2.41 5.42
N ARG A 19 2.96 -3.18 6.48
CA ARG A 19 3.47 -2.66 7.75
C ARG A 19 5.00 -2.62 7.67
N GLU A 20 5.55 -1.43 7.81
CA GLU A 20 6.98 -1.16 7.68
C GLU A 20 7.58 -0.69 9.02
N PRO A 21 8.88 -0.90 9.26
CA PRO A 21 9.57 -0.27 10.37
C PRO A 21 9.67 1.24 10.13
N ALA A 22 9.36 2.03 11.16
CA ALA A 22 9.47 3.49 11.12
C ALA A 22 10.16 4.02 12.39
N PHE A 23 11.10 4.94 12.20
CA PHE A 23 11.84 5.60 13.28
C PHE A 23 11.95 7.10 12.97
N ALA A 24 11.67 7.93 13.97
CA ALA A 24 11.86 9.37 13.89
C ALA A 24 12.94 9.82 14.88
N TYR A 25 13.79 10.76 14.44
CA TYR A 25 14.89 11.27 15.25
C TYR A 25 15.02 12.78 15.09
N TRP A 26 14.85 13.51 16.19
CA TRP A 26 15.04 14.97 16.23
C TRP A 26 15.49 15.40 17.63
N PRO A 27 16.79 15.66 17.83
CA PRO A 27 17.33 16.08 19.13
C PRO A 27 16.65 17.34 19.67
N GLY A 28 16.28 17.31 20.96
CA GLY A 28 15.60 18.41 21.63
C GLY A 28 14.10 18.54 21.33
N MET A 29 13.59 17.82 20.32
CA MET A 29 12.16 17.85 19.94
C MET A 29 11.47 16.52 20.22
N ILE A 30 12.10 15.40 19.84
CA ILE A 30 11.60 14.05 20.08
C ILE A 30 12.40 13.45 21.24
N LYS A 31 11.69 13.01 22.28
CA LYS A 31 12.30 12.36 23.44
C LYS A 31 12.90 11.01 23.02
N PRO A 32 14.21 10.76 23.24
CA PRO A 32 14.82 9.49 22.86
C PRO A 32 14.18 8.28 23.55
N GLY A 33 14.06 7.17 22.82
CA GLY A 33 13.56 5.90 23.35
C GLY A 33 12.05 5.84 23.57
N THR A 34 11.28 6.84 23.11
CA THR A 34 9.82 6.77 23.10
C THR A 34 9.30 5.82 22.04
N ARG A 35 8.07 5.36 22.23
CA ARG A 35 7.33 4.51 21.30
C ARG A 35 5.90 5.02 21.21
N SER A 36 5.32 4.96 20.03
CA SER A 36 3.90 5.21 19.80
C SER A 36 3.27 3.98 19.14
N ALA A 37 2.03 3.69 19.52
CA ALA A 37 1.20 2.65 18.90
C ALA A 37 0.24 3.24 17.84
N GLU A 38 0.29 4.56 17.65
CA GLU A 38 -0.55 5.27 16.70
C GLU A 38 -0.32 4.81 15.26
N VAL A 39 -1.39 4.85 14.48
CA VAL A 39 -1.38 4.41 13.10
C VAL A 39 -1.04 5.57 12.20
N VAL A 40 0.13 5.53 11.58
CA VAL A 40 0.58 6.52 10.60
C VAL A 40 0.83 5.86 9.24
N SER A 41 0.87 6.68 8.20
CA SER A 41 1.11 6.28 6.82
C SER A 41 2.38 6.96 6.29
N SER A 42 3.03 6.35 5.29
CA SER A 42 4.11 7.03 4.55
C SER A 42 3.60 8.29 3.84
N MET A 43 2.31 8.36 3.54
CA MET A 43 1.64 9.54 2.96
C MET A 43 1.68 10.75 3.91
N ASP A 44 1.83 10.53 5.21
CA ASP A 44 1.83 11.57 6.25
C ASP A 44 3.09 12.42 6.23
N LEU A 45 4.16 11.94 5.58
CA LEU A 45 5.42 12.68 5.47
C LEU A 45 5.23 14.05 4.81
N LEU A 46 4.47 14.11 3.72
CA LEU A 46 4.23 15.36 2.98
C LEU A 46 3.53 16.44 3.83
N PRO A 47 2.32 16.21 4.39
CA PRO A 47 1.64 17.20 5.23
C PRO A 47 2.40 17.52 6.51
N THR A 48 3.08 16.54 7.13
CA THR A 48 3.87 16.79 8.34
C THR A 48 5.04 17.71 8.07
N VAL A 49 5.83 17.44 7.03
CA VAL A 49 6.97 18.31 6.66
C VAL A 49 6.48 19.69 6.25
N SER A 50 5.37 19.78 5.51
CA SER A 50 4.77 21.06 5.12
C SER A 50 4.35 21.89 6.35
N ALA A 51 3.68 21.26 7.32
CA ALA A 51 3.28 21.90 8.57
C ALA A 51 4.49 22.39 9.40
N LEU A 52 5.55 21.57 9.49
CA LEU A 52 6.78 21.92 10.21
C LEU A 52 7.54 23.08 9.56
N LEU A 53 7.46 23.22 8.25
CA LEU A 53 8.10 24.31 7.48
C LEU A 53 7.22 25.55 7.34
N GLY A 54 5.93 25.47 7.67
CA GLY A 54 4.96 26.54 7.41
C GLY A 54 4.70 26.77 5.92
N VAL A 55 4.73 25.70 5.12
CA VAL A 55 4.47 25.73 3.68
C VAL A 55 3.07 25.19 3.39
N ASP A 56 2.33 25.87 2.54
CA ASP A 56 0.98 25.45 2.14
C ASP A 56 1.03 24.20 1.26
N LEU A 57 0.06 23.31 1.48
CA LEU A 57 -0.17 22.15 0.62
C LEU A 57 -0.76 22.59 -0.73
N PRO A 58 -0.54 21.80 -1.81
CA PRO A 58 -1.16 22.09 -3.10
C PRO A 58 -2.69 21.99 -3.02
N ASP A 59 -3.38 22.66 -3.94
CA ASP A 59 -4.82 22.55 -4.13
C ASP A 59 -5.17 21.21 -4.79
N ALA A 60 -5.04 20.14 -4.01
CA ALA A 60 -5.31 18.76 -4.39
C ALA A 60 -5.83 17.98 -3.17
N VAL A 61 -6.45 16.83 -3.42
CA VAL A 61 -6.79 15.89 -2.35
C VAL A 61 -5.50 15.28 -1.80
N ILE A 62 -5.28 15.41 -0.49
CA ILE A 62 -4.12 14.85 0.22
C ILE A 62 -4.61 13.81 1.22
N ASP A 63 -4.25 12.55 0.98
CA ASP A 63 -4.65 11.43 1.85
C ASP A 63 -3.83 11.37 3.15
N GLY A 64 -2.61 11.91 3.12
CA GLY A 64 -1.77 12.02 4.29
C GLY A 64 -2.33 12.98 5.34
N ARG A 65 -1.94 12.78 6.59
CA ARG A 65 -2.27 13.66 7.72
C ARG A 65 -1.00 14.18 8.39
N ASP A 66 -1.08 15.35 9.02
CA ASP A 66 0.03 15.83 9.85
C ASP A 66 0.18 14.93 11.09
N MET A 67 1.29 14.18 11.16
CA MET A 67 1.65 13.33 12.29
C MET A 67 2.51 14.05 13.34
N SER A 68 2.71 15.37 13.25
CA SER A 68 3.44 16.14 14.26
C SER A 68 2.89 15.98 15.69
N PRO A 69 1.56 15.83 15.94
CA PRO A 69 1.07 15.52 17.28
C PRO A 69 1.58 14.18 17.80
N VAL A 70 1.65 13.15 16.94
CA VAL A 70 2.18 11.83 17.29
C VAL A 70 3.69 11.89 17.55
N LEU A 71 4.44 12.59 16.68
CA LEU A 71 5.90 12.70 16.78
C LEU A 71 6.35 13.38 18.08
N PHE A 72 5.59 14.38 18.53
CA PHE A 72 5.92 15.18 19.71
C PHE A 72 5.16 14.80 20.97
N ASP A 73 4.44 13.68 20.96
CA ASP A 73 3.66 13.18 22.11
C ASP A 73 2.64 14.21 22.62
N LYS A 74 1.90 14.82 21.68
CA LYS A 74 0.90 15.88 21.92
C LYS A 74 -0.52 15.48 21.50
N GLY A 75 -0.69 14.33 20.88
CA GLY A 75 -2.00 13.84 20.45
C GLY A 75 -1.89 12.58 19.60
N ASP A 76 -3.06 12.12 19.17
CA ASP A 76 -3.26 10.87 18.44
C ASP A 76 -3.10 11.08 16.92
N SER A 77 -3.07 9.98 16.18
CA SER A 77 -3.16 10.02 14.73
C SER A 77 -4.50 10.59 14.28
N ALA A 78 -4.49 11.39 13.23
CA ALA A 78 -5.70 11.90 12.59
C ALA A 78 -6.34 10.89 11.61
N HIS A 79 -5.78 9.68 11.48
CA HIS A 79 -6.35 8.63 10.64
C HIS A 79 -7.44 7.85 11.36
N GLU A 80 -8.69 8.05 10.95
CA GLU A 80 -9.79 7.14 11.30
C GLU A 80 -9.78 5.87 10.43
N PHE A 81 -9.45 6.04 9.14
CA PHE A 81 -9.38 4.96 8.16
C PHE A 81 -8.07 5.00 7.37
N LEU A 82 -7.56 3.82 7.00
CA LEU A 82 -6.52 3.66 5.99
C LEU A 82 -6.97 2.67 4.92
N PHE A 83 -6.73 3.02 3.67
CA PHE A 83 -7.12 2.24 2.50
C PHE A 83 -5.89 1.61 1.84
N PHE A 84 -5.95 0.31 1.57
CA PHE A 84 -4.85 -0.45 0.99
C PHE A 84 -5.22 -0.99 -0.39
N TYR A 85 -4.42 -0.63 -1.37
CA TYR A 85 -4.64 -0.96 -2.77
C TYR A 85 -3.76 -2.14 -3.18
N ALA A 86 -4.33 -3.18 -3.79
CA ALA A 86 -3.59 -4.37 -4.21
C ALA A 86 -3.26 -4.39 -5.72
N GLY A 87 -3.01 -3.21 -6.31
CA GLY A 87 -2.60 -3.05 -7.72
C GLY A 87 -3.30 -4.02 -8.68
N ASN A 88 -2.51 -4.70 -9.50
CA ASN A 88 -3.01 -5.68 -10.48
C ASN A 88 -3.51 -7.00 -9.85
N GLN A 89 -3.35 -7.22 -8.54
CA GLN A 89 -3.70 -8.48 -7.86
C GLN A 89 -5.10 -8.49 -7.27
N CYS A 90 -5.77 -7.35 -7.14
CA CYS A 90 -7.21 -7.31 -6.86
C CYS A 90 -7.95 -6.34 -7.77
N HIS A 91 -7.26 -5.55 -8.61
CA HIS A 91 -7.90 -4.56 -9.48
C HIS A 91 -7.59 -4.82 -10.96
N GLY A 92 -8.61 -4.58 -11.80
CA GLY A 92 -8.42 -4.26 -13.21
C GLY A 92 -9.01 -5.26 -14.21
N PRO A 93 -9.36 -4.80 -15.42
CA PRO A 93 -9.99 -5.63 -16.47
C PRO A 93 -9.09 -6.77 -16.97
N ARG A 94 -7.77 -6.74 -16.74
CA ARG A 94 -6.87 -7.87 -17.01
C ARG A 94 -7.14 -9.09 -16.12
N PHE A 95 -7.74 -8.88 -14.95
CA PHE A 95 -7.95 -9.92 -13.92
C PHE A 95 -9.40 -9.99 -13.40
N GLY A 96 -10.33 -9.24 -14.02
CA GLY A 96 -11.78 -9.36 -13.79
C GLY A 96 -12.32 -8.74 -12.50
N GLY A 97 -11.51 -7.99 -11.75
CA GLY A 97 -11.87 -7.42 -10.45
C GLY A 97 -12.41 -5.98 -10.49
N PRO A 98 -13.27 -5.58 -9.53
CA PRO A 98 -13.61 -4.17 -9.33
C PRO A 98 -12.35 -3.36 -9.00
N ARG A 99 -12.31 -2.10 -9.43
CA ARG A 99 -11.25 -1.17 -9.04
C ARG A 99 -11.59 -0.58 -7.66
N GLY A 100 -10.58 -0.31 -6.83
CA GLY A 100 -10.76 0.29 -5.50
C GLY A 100 -9.95 -0.41 -4.42
N PRO A 101 -9.88 0.08 -3.19
CA PRO A 101 -9.12 -0.56 -2.10
C PRO A 101 -9.48 -2.06 -1.91
N ALA A 102 -8.47 -2.90 -1.75
CA ALA A 102 -8.65 -4.33 -1.46
C ALA A 102 -8.77 -4.62 0.04
N ALA A 103 -8.24 -3.73 0.88
CA ALA A 103 -8.39 -3.80 2.32
C ALA A 103 -8.54 -2.40 2.94
N VAL A 104 -9.20 -2.32 4.09
CA VAL A 104 -9.43 -1.07 4.83
C VAL A 104 -9.18 -1.32 6.31
N ARG A 105 -8.45 -0.43 6.98
CA ARG A 105 -8.24 -0.45 8.42
C ARG A 105 -9.03 0.67 9.09
N ASN A 106 -9.67 0.36 10.20
CA ASN A 106 -10.33 1.30 11.11
C ASN A 106 -9.89 0.99 12.55
N GLY A 107 -9.02 1.83 13.10
CA GLY A 107 -8.38 1.59 14.41
C GLY A 107 -7.68 0.22 14.49
N LYS A 108 -8.11 -0.61 15.44
CA LYS A 108 -7.60 -1.97 15.64
C LYS A 108 -8.11 -2.98 14.62
N TYR A 109 -9.16 -2.67 13.87
CA TYR A 109 -9.78 -3.59 12.93
C TYR A 109 -9.28 -3.39 11.51
N LYS A 110 -9.12 -4.49 10.76
CA LYS A 110 -8.80 -4.46 9.34
C LYS A 110 -9.65 -5.45 8.58
N ALA A 111 -10.27 -4.97 7.51
CA ALA A 111 -11.14 -5.71 6.62
C ALA A 111 -10.44 -5.97 5.30
N HIS A 112 -10.52 -7.20 4.78
CA HIS A 112 -10.09 -7.57 3.43
C HIS A 112 -11.31 -7.90 2.58
N PHE A 113 -11.53 -7.12 1.53
CA PHE A 113 -12.55 -7.36 0.50
C PHE A 113 -12.03 -8.28 -0.61
N CYS A 114 -10.72 -8.26 -0.82
CA CYS A 114 -10.00 -9.19 -1.69
C CYS A 114 -8.70 -9.62 -1.03
N THR A 115 -8.35 -10.90 -1.17
CA THR A 115 -7.04 -11.42 -0.76
C THR A 115 -6.30 -12.03 -1.94
N ALA A 116 -4.99 -11.79 -1.97
CA ALA A 116 -4.07 -12.31 -2.99
C ALA A 116 -2.74 -12.75 -2.32
N PRO A 117 -1.98 -13.66 -2.94
CA PRO A 117 -0.77 -14.23 -2.34
C PRO A 117 0.46 -13.29 -2.34
N GLY A 118 0.38 -12.08 -2.89
CA GLY A 118 1.52 -11.16 -3.01
C GLY A 118 2.49 -11.53 -4.14
N LEU A 119 3.65 -10.87 -4.19
CA LEU A 119 4.66 -11.11 -5.24
C LEU A 119 5.41 -12.43 -5.08
N SER A 120 5.48 -12.96 -3.86
CA SER A 120 6.10 -14.27 -3.61
C SER A 120 5.27 -15.42 -4.17
N GLY A 121 3.99 -15.18 -4.49
CA GLY A 121 3.05 -16.20 -4.94
C GLY A 121 2.86 -17.33 -3.93
N CYS A 122 1.93 -18.23 -4.24
CA CYS A 122 1.96 -19.60 -3.76
C CYS A 122 1.27 -20.52 -4.78
N ASP A 123 1.72 -21.76 -4.90
CA ASP A 123 1.17 -22.72 -5.85
C ASP A 123 -0.32 -22.95 -5.57
N GLY A 124 -1.17 -22.70 -6.57
CA GLY A 124 -2.63 -22.83 -6.48
C GLY A 124 -3.34 -21.70 -5.73
N CYS A 125 -2.61 -20.70 -5.22
CA CYS A 125 -3.22 -19.54 -4.59
C CYS A 125 -3.79 -18.58 -5.63
N THR A 126 -5.08 -18.32 -5.51
CA THR A 126 -5.84 -17.44 -6.40
C THR A 126 -6.42 -16.27 -5.63
N MET A 127 -6.73 -15.19 -6.34
CA MET A 127 -7.46 -14.06 -5.79
C MET A 127 -8.84 -14.52 -5.30
N LYS A 128 -9.27 -14.04 -4.14
CA LYS A 128 -10.59 -14.33 -3.58
C LYS A 128 -11.26 -13.05 -3.13
N TYR A 129 -12.55 -12.94 -3.41
CA TYR A 129 -13.41 -11.84 -2.98
C TYR A 129 -14.30 -12.28 -1.83
N TYR A 130 -14.62 -11.32 -0.96
CA TYR A 130 -15.34 -11.56 0.28
C TYR A 130 -16.47 -10.55 0.47
N ASP A 131 -17.67 -11.05 0.73
CA ASP A 131 -18.81 -10.24 1.15
C ASP A 131 -19.65 -11.02 2.19
N PRO A 132 -19.70 -10.61 3.47
CA PRO A 132 -18.94 -9.50 4.08
C PRO A 132 -17.42 -9.71 4.00
N PRO A 133 -16.62 -8.63 4.11
CA PRO A 133 -15.17 -8.72 4.08
C PRO A 133 -14.64 -9.55 5.24
N LEU A 134 -13.46 -10.17 5.08
CA LEU A 134 -12.76 -10.81 6.18
C LEU A 134 -12.25 -9.75 7.16
N LEU A 135 -12.76 -9.75 8.39
CA LEU A 135 -12.40 -8.79 9.42
C LEU A 135 -11.43 -9.41 10.41
N PHE A 136 -10.37 -8.69 10.78
CA PHE A 136 -9.40 -9.09 11.79
C PHE A 136 -9.25 -7.99 12.84
N ASN A 137 -8.96 -8.37 14.09
CA ASN A 137 -8.51 -7.43 15.11
C ASN A 137 -6.98 -7.54 15.23
N LEU A 138 -6.26 -6.52 14.74
CA LEU A 138 -4.82 -6.50 14.65
C LEU A 138 -4.10 -6.34 16.00
N GLU A 139 -4.79 -5.95 17.07
CA GLU A 139 -4.18 -5.88 18.41
C GLU A 139 -4.10 -7.26 19.06
N VAL A 140 -5.05 -8.14 18.74
CA VAL A 140 -5.14 -9.50 19.29
C VAL A 140 -4.56 -10.53 18.33
N ASP A 141 -4.79 -10.35 17.04
CA ASP A 141 -4.30 -11.20 15.96
C ASP A 141 -3.59 -10.35 14.88
N PRO A 142 -2.38 -9.87 15.18
CA PRO A 142 -1.60 -9.12 14.21
C PRO A 142 -1.05 -10.00 13.07
N SER A 143 -1.22 -11.33 13.17
CA SER A 143 -0.86 -12.28 12.12
C SER A 143 -2.00 -12.52 11.13
N GLU A 144 -3.17 -11.92 11.34
CA GLU A 144 -4.36 -12.05 10.50
C GLU A 144 -4.68 -13.54 10.19
N ALA A 145 -4.59 -14.39 11.21
CA ALA A 145 -4.78 -15.82 11.13
C ALA A 145 -6.24 -16.25 11.42
N TYR A 146 -6.98 -15.47 12.21
CA TYR A 146 -8.30 -15.82 12.73
C TYR A 146 -9.31 -14.71 12.40
N PRO A 147 -10.04 -14.82 11.28
CA PRO A 147 -11.03 -13.82 10.92
C PRO A 147 -12.25 -13.86 11.85
N LEU A 148 -12.79 -12.69 12.16
CA LEU A 148 -14.00 -12.47 12.96
C LEU A 148 -15.28 -12.59 12.13
N THR A 149 -15.15 -12.59 10.80
CA THR A 149 -16.24 -12.76 9.83
C THR A 149 -15.93 -13.93 8.91
N THR A 150 -16.95 -14.43 8.23
CA THR A 150 -16.82 -15.52 7.26
C THR A 150 -17.56 -15.15 5.98
N ASN A 151 -16.98 -15.49 4.83
CA ASN A 151 -17.55 -15.15 3.53
C ASN A 151 -19.00 -15.66 3.39
N GLY A 152 -19.90 -14.81 2.88
CA GLY A 152 -21.31 -15.16 2.66
C GLY A 152 -22.17 -15.23 3.93
N THR A 153 -21.64 -14.93 5.12
CA THR A 153 -22.40 -14.90 6.38
C THR A 153 -22.23 -13.56 7.09
N GLU A 154 -23.30 -12.77 7.15
CA GLU A 154 -23.30 -11.50 7.89
C GLU A 154 -23.03 -11.73 9.38
N PRO A 155 -22.20 -10.88 10.03
CA PRO A 155 -21.90 -10.99 11.45
C PRO A 155 -23.15 -10.79 12.30
N THR A 156 -23.34 -11.67 13.28
CA THR A 156 -24.44 -11.61 14.25
C THR A 156 -24.07 -10.79 15.48
N ASP A 157 -22.78 -10.69 15.81
CA ASP A 157 -22.27 -9.84 16.88
C ASP A 157 -22.51 -8.35 16.55
N PRO A 158 -23.19 -7.59 17.42
CA PRO A 158 -23.52 -6.18 17.15
C PRO A 158 -22.30 -5.27 16.97
N GLU A 159 -21.21 -5.50 17.70
CA GLU A 159 -19.98 -4.70 17.59
C GLU A 159 -19.29 -4.99 16.25
N ILE A 160 -19.12 -6.26 15.91
CA ILE A 160 -18.52 -6.67 14.63
C ILE A 160 -19.34 -6.14 13.45
N LYS A 161 -20.67 -6.25 13.54
CA LYS A 161 -21.58 -5.72 12.52
C LYS A 161 -21.46 -4.19 12.37
N ALA A 162 -21.35 -3.46 13.48
CA ALA A 162 -21.17 -2.01 13.44
C ALA A 162 -19.84 -1.62 12.77
N VAL A 163 -18.74 -2.31 13.10
CA VAL A 163 -17.43 -2.08 12.48
C VAL A 163 -17.46 -2.38 10.98
N VAL A 164 -18.00 -3.52 10.56
CA VAL A 164 -18.11 -3.88 9.13
C VAL A 164 -18.92 -2.83 8.37
N ASN A 165 -20.03 -2.36 8.93
CA ASN A 165 -20.85 -1.32 8.29
C ASN A 165 -20.13 0.02 8.21
N SER A 166 -19.38 0.40 9.27
CA SER A 166 -18.56 1.61 9.27
C SER A 166 -17.51 1.57 8.16
N ILE A 167 -16.79 0.44 8.04
CA ILE A 167 -15.77 0.22 7.02
C ILE A 167 -16.38 0.22 5.60
N ARG A 168 -17.50 -0.47 5.38
CA ARG A 168 -18.21 -0.46 4.08
C ARG A 168 -18.59 0.97 3.68
N LYS A 169 -19.19 1.72 4.60
CA LYS A 169 -19.56 3.13 4.35
C LYS A 169 -18.35 4.01 4.03
N ALA A 170 -17.25 3.84 4.75
CA ALA A 170 -16.02 4.57 4.49
C ALA A 170 -15.43 4.21 3.11
N LEU A 171 -15.47 2.94 2.74
CA LEU A 171 -15.06 2.48 1.41
C LEU A 171 -15.93 3.08 0.30
N ASP A 172 -17.26 3.08 0.46
CA ASP A 172 -18.17 3.68 -0.52
C ASP A 172 -17.87 5.18 -0.69
N THR A 173 -17.65 5.89 0.42
CA THR A 173 -17.30 7.32 0.42
C THR A 173 -15.96 7.58 -0.27
N GLU A 174 -14.95 6.76 0.01
CA GLU A 174 -13.63 6.83 -0.65
C GLU A 174 -13.78 6.63 -2.16
N MET A 175 -14.52 5.60 -2.56
CA MET A 175 -14.77 5.25 -3.96
C MET A 175 -15.47 6.36 -4.74
N ASP A 176 -16.37 7.12 -4.10
CA ASP A 176 -17.07 8.26 -4.72
C ASP A 176 -16.12 9.43 -5.05
N THR A 177 -14.98 9.54 -4.37
CA THR A 177 -13.96 10.56 -4.64
C THR A 177 -12.94 10.14 -5.71
N PHE A 178 -12.91 8.85 -6.07
CA PHE A 178 -11.83 8.28 -6.86
C PHE A 178 -12.02 8.52 -8.35
N THR A 179 -11.03 9.16 -9.00
CA THR A 179 -10.98 9.30 -10.46
C THR A 179 -9.90 8.39 -11.03
N PHE A 180 -10.30 7.31 -11.72
CA PHE A 180 -9.35 6.42 -12.39
C PHE A 180 -8.92 6.99 -13.74
N GLY A 181 -7.62 7.24 -13.92
CA GLY A 181 -7.06 7.72 -15.18
C GLY A 181 -5.56 7.48 -15.30
N SER A 182 -5.01 7.69 -16.50
CA SER A 182 -3.56 7.73 -16.69
C SER A 182 -3.04 9.10 -16.24
N LEU A 183 -2.29 9.12 -15.14
CA LEU A 183 -1.59 10.33 -14.69
C LEU A 183 -0.33 10.61 -15.54
N VAL A 184 0.13 9.60 -16.27
CA VAL A 184 1.29 9.72 -17.16
C VAL A 184 0.79 10.01 -18.57
N PRO A 185 1.22 11.11 -19.22
CA PRO A 185 0.90 11.33 -20.62
C PRO A 185 1.49 10.20 -21.47
N PRO A 186 0.87 9.86 -22.61
CA PRO A 186 1.45 8.88 -23.52
C PRO A 186 2.86 9.32 -23.91
N PRO A 187 3.79 8.38 -24.11
CA PRO A 187 5.14 8.74 -24.45
C PRO A 187 5.17 9.43 -25.83
N PRO A 188 6.12 10.35 -26.08
CA PRO A 188 6.03 11.31 -27.18
C PRO A 188 6.12 10.71 -28.60
N LEU A 189 6.58 9.47 -28.73
CA LEU A 189 6.65 8.72 -30.00
C LEU A 189 5.72 7.49 -30.00
N PRO A 190 5.32 6.98 -31.18
CA PRO A 190 4.66 5.69 -31.33
C PRO A 190 5.49 4.53 -30.76
N GLU A 191 4.82 3.48 -30.28
CA GLU A 191 5.47 2.34 -29.62
C GLU A 191 6.49 1.64 -30.54
N GLU A 192 6.22 1.63 -31.84
CA GLU A 192 7.06 1.02 -32.87
C GLU A 192 8.40 1.75 -33.11
N GLU A 193 8.51 3.00 -32.66
CA GLU A 193 9.74 3.80 -32.77
C GLU A 193 10.68 3.57 -31.58
N TYR A 194 10.21 2.96 -30.49
CA TYR A 194 11.03 2.58 -29.34
C TYR A 194 11.84 1.31 -29.63
N LYS A 195 12.94 1.46 -30.36
CA LYS A 195 13.87 0.35 -30.66
C LYS A 195 15.00 0.26 -29.64
N GLY A 196 15.25 -0.95 -29.14
CA GLY A 196 16.38 -1.27 -28.25
C GLY A 196 15.99 -1.36 -26.77
N GLN A 197 16.67 -2.26 -26.04
CA GLN A 197 16.40 -2.63 -24.64
C GLN A 197 16.61 -1.46 -23.64
N TYR A 198 17.13 -0.32 -24.12
CA TYR A 198 17.56 0.81 -23.31
C TYR A 198 17.06 2.17 -23.83
N TYR A 199 15.99 2.21 -24.63
CA TYR A 199 15.51 3.45 -25.26
C TYR A 199 15.33 4.62 -24.26
N PHE A 200 14.70 4.34 -23.10
CA PHE A 200 14.56 5.28 -21.97
C PHE A 200 15.57 5.04 -20.84
N GLY A 201 16.46 4.06 -21.00
CA GLY A 201 17.48 3.74 -20.01
C GLY A 201 18.63 4.74 -20.06
N VAL A 202 19.29 4.96 -18.91
CA VAL A 202 20.59 5.63 -18.89
C VAL A 202 21.57 4.74 -19.65
N CYS A 203 22.17 5.30 -20.70
CA CYS A 203 23.08 4.59 -21.59
C CYS A 203 24.40 5.35 -21.65
N CYS A 204 25.50 4.71 -21.26
CA CYS A 204 26.81 5.34 -21.33
C CYS A 204 27.29 5.56 -22.78
N ASP A 205 26.96 4.62 -23.68
CA ASP A 205 27.42 4.60 -25.07
C ASP A 205 26.38 3.86 -25.93
N ARG A 206 25.61 4.62 -26.72
CA ARG A 206 24.55 4.05 -27.57
C ARG A 206 25.10 3.30 -28.78
N ASP A 207 26.29 3.65 -29.24
CA ASP A 207 26.94 2.97 -30.37
C ASP A 207 27.44 1.58 -29.98
N LYS A 208 27.64 1.34 -28.67
CA LYS A 208 27.96 0.03 -28.08
C LYS A 208 26.74 -0.66 -27.46
N ASN A 209 25.53 -0.27 -27.84
CA ASN A 209 24.29 -0.84 -27.27
C ASN A 209 24.27 -0.78 -25.73
N CYS A 210 24.79 0.31 -25.16
CA CYS A 210 24.87 0.54 -23.72
C CYS A 210 25.75 -0.47 -22.96
N ASP A 211 26.67 -1.15 -23.64
CA ASP A 211 27.75 -1.91 -23.01
C ASP A 211 28.76 -0.94 -22.38
N CYS A 212 28.64 -0.80 -21.06
CA CYS A 212 29.42 0.11 -20.24
C CYS A 212 30.59 -0.57 -19.53
N ASP A 213 30.78 -1.88 -19.76
CA ASP A 213 31.64 -2.72 -18.92
C ASP A 213 33.11 -2.65 -19.37
N GLY A 214 33.41 -1.90 -20.43
CA GLY A 214 34.76 -1.66 -20.94
C GLY A 214 35.51 -2.92 -21.40
N SER A 215 34.87 -4.09 -21.33
CA SER A 215 35.40 -5.38 -21.77
C SER A 215 34.23 -6.28 -22.18
N PRO A 216 34.31 -6.99 -23.31
CA PRO A 216 33.17 -7.69 -23.87
C PRO A 216 32.76 -8.85 -22.96
N SER A 217 31.58 -8.77 -22.36
CA SER A 217 31.01 -9.91 -21.64
C SER A 217 30.41 -10.89 -22.67
N THR A 218 30.94 -12.12 -22.71
CA THR A 218 30.44 -13.21 -23.57
C THR A 218 29.30 -14.00 -22.91
N THR A 219 28.64 -13.41 -21.91
CA THR A 219 27.60 -14.09 -21.12
C THR A 219 26.34 -13.22 -21.09
N PRO A 220 25.22 -13.68 -21.65
CA PRO A 220 23.95 -12.96 -21.56
C PRO A 220 23.53 -12.77 -20.10
N ALA A 221 22.97 -11.61 -19.78
CA ALA A 221 22.45 -11.33 -18.46
C ALA A 221 21.24 -12.26 -18.14
N PRO A 222 21.08 -12.74 -16.88
CA PRO A 222 20.17 -13.84 -16.55
C PRO A 222 18.67 -13.54 -16.60
N TRP A 223 18.27 -12.31 -16.92
CA TRP A 223 16.88 -11.85 -16.86
C TRP A 223 16.15 -11.90 -18.22
N ALA A 224 16.76 -12.50 -19.23
CA ALA A 224 16.13 -12.82 -20.50
C ALA A 224 15.55 -14.25 -20.51
N LEU A 225 14.60 -14.54 -19.61
CA LEU A 225 13.61 -15.64 -19.71
C LEU A 225 12.33 -15.24 -18.97
#